data_AF-A0A6G7GXE2-F1
#
_entry.id   AF-A0A6G7GXE2-F1
#
_cell.length_a   1.000
_cell.length_b   1.000
_cell.length_c   1.000
_cell.angle_alpha   90.00
_cell.angle_beta   90.00
_cell.angle_gamma   90.00
#
_symmetry.space_group_name_H-M   'P 1'
#
loop_
_entity.id
_entity.type
_entity.pdbx_description
1 polymer ?
#
loop_
_entity_poly.entity_id
_entity_poly.type
_entity_poly.pdbx_seq_one_letter_code
_entity_poly.pdbx_strand_id
1 'polypeptide(L)'
;MLGNLKNELFQLLEKYFPSIRIESKEKRGIILEVRAHIDEATFIVVYANAITGKRSFALISKGERIIGYDNYKFWHYHPPGEPNSHIPCDEPSIESIILEFKAVQEKY
;
A
#
# COMPACT_ATOMS: atom_id res chain seq x y z
N MET A 1 1.74 -3.83 -16.69
CA MET A 1 1.26 -5.21 -16.42
C MET A 1 1.38 -5.47 -14.92
N LEU A 2 0.45 -6.18 -14.26
CA LEU A 2 0.50 -6.39 -12.79
C LEU A 2 1.77 -7.10 -12.31
N GLY A 3 2.42 -7.90 -13.16
CA GLY A 3 3.71 -8.50 -12.84
C GLY A 3 4.79 -7.48 -12.48
N ASN A 4 4.89 -6.37 -13.24
CA ASN A 4 5.86 -5.31 -12.95
C ASN A 4 5.55 -4.61 -11.63
N LEU A 5 4.26 -4.30 -11.39
CA LEU A 5 3.79 -3.69 -10.14
C LEU A 5 4.15 -4.58 -8.93
N LYS A 6 3.88 -5.89 -9.02
CA LYS A 6 4.17 -6.85 -7.96
C LYS A 6 5.67 -6.92 -7.66
N ASN A 7 6.50 -7.05 -8.70
CA ASN A 7 7.95 -7.18 -8.53
C ASN A 7 8.55 -5.93 -7.90
N GLU A 8 8.17 -4.74 -8.39
CA GLU A 8 8.61 -3.46 -7.82
C GLU A 8 8.16 -3.32 -6.36
N LEU A 9 6.89 -3.59 -6.08
CA LEU A 9 6.35 -3.55 -4.71
C LEU A 9 7.12 -4.49 -3.77
N PHE A 10 7.36 -5.73 -4.18
CA PHE A 10 8.02 -6.72 -3.32
C PHE A 10 9.47 -6.34 -3.05
N GLN A 11 10.20 -5.90 -4.07
CA GLN A 11 11.57 -5.41 -3.91
C GLN A 11 11.65 -4.24 -2.94
N LEU A 12 10.73 -3.28 -3.04
CA LEU A 12 10.70 -2.11 -2.15
C LEU A 12 10.31 -2.50 -0.72
N LEU A 13 9.32 -3.38 -0.55
CA LEU A 13 8.92 -3.89 0.76
C LEU A 13 10.08 -4.61 1.46
N GLU A 14 10.75 -5.54 0.77
CA GLU A 14 11.90 -6.27 1.32
C GLU A 14 13.09 -5.34 1.62
N LYS A 15 13.34 -4.35 0.75
CA LYS A 15 14.39 -3.34 0.94
C LYS A 15 14.18 -2.50 2.19
N TYR A 16 12.95 -2.02 2.41
CA TYR A 16 12.65 -1.04 3.46
C TYR A 16 12.13 -1.65 4.76
N PHE A 17 11.65 -2.90 4.73
CA PHE A 17 11.19 -3.67 5.88
C PHE A 17 11.86 -5.06 5.89
N PRO A 18 13.10 -5.20 6.42
CA PRO A 18 13.92 -6.42 6.27
C PRO A 18 13.33 -7.71 6.86
N SER A 19 12.32 -7.63 7.71
CA SER A 19 11.65 -8.79 8.33
C SER A 19 10.19 -8.93 7.89
N ILE A 20 9.79 -8.25 6.82
CA ILE A 20 8.41 -8.24 6.37
C ILE A 20 7.98 -9.61 5.86
N ARG A 21 6.79 -10.03 6.27
CA ARG A 21 6.17 -11.27 5.78
C ARG A 21 5.07 -10.92 4.79
N ILE A 22 5.29 -11.26 3.52
CA ILE A 22 4.39 -10.89 2.42
C ILE A 22 3.47 -12.06 2.08
N GLU A 23 2.16 -11.84 2.19
CA GLU A 23 1.12 -12.69 1.64
C GLU A 23 0.56 -12.02 0.38
N SER A 24 0.35 -12.79 -0.69
CA SER A 24 -0.31 -12.27 -1.89
C SER A 24 -1.28 -13.26 -2.51
N LYS A 25 -2.33 -12.72 -3.14
CA LYS A 25 -3.31 -13.45 -3.93
C LYS A 25 -3.42 -12.81 -5.29
N GLU A 26 -3.37 -13.64 -6.32
CA GLU A 26 -3.55 -13.22 -7.70
C GLU A 26 -4.76 -13.93 -8.29
N LYS A 27 -5.59 -13.19 -9.03
CA LYS A 27 -6.73 -13.76 -9.78
C LYS A 27 -6.54 -13.48 -11.26
N ARG A 28 -6.15 -14.53 -12.01
CA ARG A 28 -6.03 -14.54 -13.48
C ARG A 28 -5.17 -13.40 -14.05
N GLY A 29 -4.19 -12.90 -13.29
CA GLY A 29 -3.37 -11.74 -13.68
C GLY A 29 -4.14 -10.41 -13.79
N ILE A 30 -5.39 -10.36 -13.30
CA ILE A 30 -6.28 -9.18 -13.32
C ILE A 30 -6.32 -8.48 -11.97
N ILE A 31 -6.30 -9.24 -10.87
CA ILE A 31 -6.33 -8.70 -9.52
C ILE A 31 -5.08 -9.15 -8.78
N LEU A 32 -4.44 -8.21 -8.10
CA LEU A 32 -3.40 -8.43 -7.11
C LEU A 32 -3.89 -7.91 -5.76
N GLU A 33 -3.89 -8.78 -4.76
CA GLU A 33 -4.13 -8.46 -3.35
C GLU A 33 -2.86 -8.82 -2.58
N VAL A 34 -2.31 -7.89 -1.80
CA VAL A 34 -1.11 -8.10 -0.98
C VAL A 34 -1.41 -7.68 0.45
N ARG A 35 -0.97 -8.49 1.41
CA ARG A 35 -0.88 -8.13 2.82
C ARG A 35 0.56 -8.38 3.28
N ALA A 36 1.28 -7.31 3.61
CA ALA A 36 2.68 -7.37 4.02
C ALA A 36 2.79 -7.01 5.51
N HIS A 37 3.08 -8.01 6.33
CA HIS A 37 3.12 -7.90 7.79
C HIS A 37 4.47 -7.38 8.25
N ILE A 38 4.48 -6.21 8.89
CA ILE A 38 5.66 -5.60 9.49
C ILE A 38 5.87 -6.18 10.89
N ASP A 39 4.79 -6.29 11.67
CA ASP A 39 4.73 -6.94 12.98
C ASP A 39 3.34 -7.59 13.19
N GLU A 40 3.04 -8.00 14.43
CA GLU A 40 1.76 -8.66 14.78
C GLU A 40 0.53 -7.76 14.61
N ALA A 41 0.67 -6.46 14.85
CA ALA A 41 -0.42 -5.48 14.83
C ALA A 41 -0.39 -4.59 13.57
N THR A 42 0.74 -4.51 12.88
CA THR A 42 0.99 -3.55 11.79
C THR A 42 1.26 -4.26 10.46
N PHE A 43 0.53 -3.88 9.42
CA PHE A 43 0.68 -4.42 8.08
C PHE A 43 0.29 -3.43 6.99
N ILE A 44 0.87 -3.61 5.81
CA ILE A 44 0.53 -2.89 4.59
C ILE A 44 -0.46 -3.74 3.79
N VAL A 45 -1.53 -3.12 3.29
CA VAL A 45 -2.46 -3.73 2.34
C VAL A 45 -2.33 -3.04 1.00
N VAL A 46 -2.21 -3.84 -0.07
CA VAL A 46 -2.24 -3.36 -1.44
C VAL A 46 -3.32 -4.10 -2.23
N TYR A 47 -4.11 -3.34 -2.99
CA TYR A 47 -5.05 -3.86 -3.96
C TYR A 47 -4.77 -3.22 -5.32
N ALA A 48 -4.72 -4.02 -6.37
CA ALA A 48 -4.65 -3.54 -7.74
C ALA A 48 -5.58 -4.35 -8.66
N ASN A 49 -6.23 -3.65 -9.59
CA ASN A 49 -7.09 -4.25 -10.60
C ASN A 49 -6.71 -3.71 -11.99
N ALA A 50 -6.23 -4.59 -12.85
CA ALA A 50 -5.72 -4.26 -14.18
C ALA A 50 -6.79 -3.77 -15.15
N ILE A 51 -8.05 -4.22 -14.99
CA ILE A 51 -9.16 -3.85 -15.89
C ILE A 51 -9.64 -2.43 -15.56
N THR A 52 -9.82 -2.13 -14.28
CA THR A 52 -10.35 -0.84 -13.83
C THR A 52 -9.26 0.22 -13.65
N GLY A 53 -7.99 -0.18 -13.64
CA GLY A 53 -6.87 0.67 -13.25
C GLY A 53 -6.82 0.99 -11.76
N LYS A 54 -7.74 0.46 -10.93
CA LYS A 54 -7.80 0.75 -9.50
C LYS A 54 -6.53 0.29 -8.79
N ARG A 55 -5.97 1.16 -7.95
CA ARG A 55 -4.86 0.89 -7.04
C ARG A 55 -5.17 1.50 -5.68
N SER A 56 -4.85 0.76 -4.63
CA SER A 56 -5.02 1.21 -3.25
C SER A 56 -3.89 0.63 -2.39
N PHE A 57 -3.31 1.48 -1.55
CA PHE A 57 -2.24 1.18 -0.61
C PHE A 57 -2.67 1.73 0.74
N ALA A 58 -2.55 0.95 1.81
CA ALA A 58 -2.87 1.41 3.16
C ALA A 58 -1.92 0.78 4.17
N LEU A 59 -1.44 1.58 5.12
CA LEU A 59 -0.80 1.11 6.33
C LEU A 59 -1.87 0.97 7.42
N ILE A 60 -1.98 -0.22 7.98
CA ILE A 60 -2.93 -0.55 9.04
C ILE A 60 -2.13 -0.86 10.30
N SER A 61 -2.54 -0.32 11.45
CA SER A 61 -2.03 -0.74 12.76
C SER A 61 -3.19 -0.91 13.74
N LYS A 62 -3.18 -1.99 14.53
CA LYS A 62 -4.20 -2.29 15.56
C LYS A 62 -5.64 -2.27 15.02
N GLY A 63 -5.81 -2.63 13.74
CA GLY A 63 -7.11 -2.70 13.07
C GLY A 63 -7.57 -1.38 12.41
N GLU A 64 -6.82 -0.30 12.54
CA GLU A 64 -7.16 1.01 11.99
C GLU A 64 -6.22 1.42 10.86
N ARG A 65 -6.77 2.11 9.86
CA ARG A 65 -5.96 2.73 8.80
C ARG A 65 -5.22 3.93 9.41
N ILE A 66 -3.89 3.87 9.36
CA ILE A 66 -3.05 4.99 9.76
C ILE A 66 -2.92 5.96 8.60
N ILE A 67 -2.52 5.48 7.43
CA ILE A 67 -2.24 6.30 6.23
C ILE A 67 -2.57 5.49 4.98
N GLY A 68 -2.87 6.16 3.86
CA GLY A 68 -3.11 5.45 2.60
C GLY A 68 -3.10 6.33 1.36
N TYR A 69 -3.03 5.66 0.22
CA TYR A 69 -3.14 6.24 -1.11
C TYR A 69 -4.08 5.37 -1.94
N ASP A 70 -5.03 5.97 -2.63
CA ASP A 70 -5.80 5.25 -3.64
C ASP A 70 -6.29 6.17 -4.75
N ASN A 71 -6.75 5.56 -5.84
CA ASN A 71 -7.24 6.27 -7.01
C ASN A 71 -8.76 6.13 -7.21
N TYR A 72 -9.53 5.93 -6.14
CA TYR A 72 -10.98 5.98 -6.26
C TYR A 72 -11.41 7.39 -6.71
N LYS A 73 -11.96 7.47 -7.93
CA LYS A 73 -12.29 8.70 -8.70
C LYS A 73 -11.07 9.50 -9.19
N PHE A 74 -10.10 9.77 -8.31
CA PHE A 74 -8.84 10.45 -8.62
C PHE A 74 -7.79 10.01 -7.59
N TRP A 75 -6.50 10.23 -7.87
CA TRP A 75 -5.43 9.97 -6.90
C TRP A 75 -5.55 10.89 -5.70
N HIS A 76 -5.60 10.29 -4.51
CA HIS A 76 -5.65 11.03 -3.27
C HIS A 76 -4.95 10.28 -2.14
N TYR A 77 -4.62 11.09 -1.14
CA TYR A 77 -3.93 10.71 0.08
C TYR A 77 -4.89 10.74 1.27
N HIS A 78 -4.75 9.74 2.14
CA HIS A 78 -5.41 9.62 3.44
C HIS A 78 -4.37 9.85 4.55
N PRO A 79 -4.35 11.02 5.20
CA PRO A 79 -3.31 11.38 6.16
C PRO A 79 -3.32 10.55 7.47
N PRO A 80 -2.16 10.40 8.13
CA PRO A 80 -2.03 9.94 9.51
C PRO A 80 -3.00 10.64 10.46
N GLY A 81 -3.82 9.88 11.16
CA GLY A 81 -4.81 10.40 12.12
C GLY A 81 -6.09 10.94 11.49
N GLU A 82 -6.17 11.04 10.17
CA GLU A 82 -7.33 11.52 9.42
C GLU A 82 -7.69 10.55 8.26
N PRO A 83 -7.98 9.27 8.54
CA PRO A 83 -8.14 8.23 7.50
C PRO A 83 -9.36 8.41 6.58
N ASN A 84 -10.23 9.38 6.88
CA ASN A 84 -11.39 9.75 6.07
C ASN A 84 -11.16 11.01 5.22
N SER A 85 -10.07 11.74 5.44
CA SER A 85 -9.70 12.91 4.64
C SER A 85 -9.17 12.45 3.28
N HIS A 86 -9.60 13.10 2.20
CA HIS A 86 -9.19 12.80 0.84
C HIS A 86 -8.46 14.01 0.27
N ILE A 87 -7.14 14.04 0.39
CA ILE A 87 -6.31 15.13 -0.11
C ILE A 87 -5.89 14.78 -1.55
N PRO A 88 -6.35 15.53 -2.58
CA PRO A 88 -5.93 15.26 -3.96
C PRO A 88 -4.42 15.31 -4.12
N CYS A 89 -3.87 14.39 -4.91
CA CYS A 89 -2.45 14.35 -5.25
C CYS A 89 -2.23 13.86 -6.68
N ASP A 90 -1.01 14.06 -7.20
CA ASP A 90 -0.56 13.36 -8.40
C ASP A 90 -0.40 11.86 -8.13
N GLU A 91 -0.30 11.04 -9.19
CA GLU A 91 0.01 9.62 -9.04
C GLU A 91 1.36 9.45 -8.32
N PRO A 92 1.39 8.89 -7.09
CA PRO A 92 2.64 8.68 -6.39
C PRO A 92 3.39 7.47 -6.97
N SER A 93 4.72 7.46 -6.83
CA SER A 93 5.48 6.25 -7.10
C SER A 93 5.28 5.22 -5.98
N ILE A 94 5.49 3.93 -6.26
CA ILE A 94 5.41 2.91 -5.21
C ILE A 94 6.47 3.19 -4.14
N GLU A 95 7.68 3.57 -4.55
CA GLU A 95 8.76 3.89 -3.62
C GLU A 95 8.41 5.06 -2.69
N SER A 96 7.79 6.13 -3.19
CA SER A 96 7.38 7.25 -2.32
C SER A 96 6.34 6.82 -1.29
N ILE A 97 5.36 5.99 -1.69
CA ILE A 97 4.36 5.43 -0.77
C ILE A 97 5.04 4.57 0.32
N ILE A 98 5.94 3.66 -0.07
CA ILE A 98 6.59 2.74 0.87
C ILE A 98 7.51 3.49 1.84
N LEU A 99 8.24 4.52 1.38
CA LEU A 99 9.06 5.36 2.24
C LEU A 99 8.22 6.17 3.25
N GLU A 100 7.08 6.70 2.82
CA GLU A 100 6.19 7.42 3.72
C GLU A 100 5.55 6.49 4.75
N PHE A 101 5.12 5.29 4.33
CA PHE A 101 4.60 4.29 5.25
C PHE A 101 5.64 3.87 6.28
N LYS A 102 6.91 3.74 5.89
CA LYS A 102 8.01 3.49 6.83
C LYS A 102 8.15 4.63 7.84
N ALA A 103 8.23 5.88 7.36
CA ALA A 103 8.39 7.06 8.21
C ALA A 103 7.21 7.28 9.17
N VAL A 104 6.01 6.86 8.78
CA VAL A 104 4.80 6.91 9.62
C VAL A 104 4.78 5.74 10.59
N GLN A 105 5.08 4.52 10.16
CA GLN A 105 5.12 3.33 11.02
C GLN A 105 6.06 3.50 12.22
N GLU A 106 7.19 4.21 12.05
CA GLU A 106 8.13 4.49 13.14
C GLU A 106 7.56 5.41 14.24
N LYS A 107 6.37 6.01 14.02
CA LYS A 107 5.70 6.95 14.94
C LYS A 107 4.43 6.40 15.60
N TYR A 108 3.94 5.22 15.19
CA TYR A 108 2.66 4.62 15.63
C TYR A 108 2.87 3.22 16.20
#